data_AF-A0A3N2Q0J9-F1
#
_entry.id   AF-A0A3N2Q0J9-F1
#
_cell.length_a   1.000
_cell.length_b   1.000
_cell.length_c   1.000
_cell.angle_alpha   90.00
_cell.angle_beta   90.00
_cell.angle_gamma   90.00
#
_symmetry.space_group_name_H-M   'P 1'
#
loop_
_entity.id
_entity.type
_entity.pdbx_description
1 polymer ?
#
loop_
_entity_poly.entity_id
_entity_poly.type
_entity_poly.pdbx_seq_one_letter_code
_entity_poly.pdbx_strand_id
1 'polypeptide(L)'
;MGQLRNTYQHACDAFRQFRADHICDEDGPEALRFRECIRKYALLRVAWETPSDFPTPDEEVNEYQRILRQSYQEYSREHKEQRQLITNKTFVRAIVRIVSLLKRPIALSLLDHVYSFDRWDLPDPGAVLLNKQTLFHTMTLPQSWEAAEALSGVPLLMPARILTELPIAIYEAGAKLQALSIGCFPIRTSYSQICPPSFRGSSDRTLEDLREACQSLRVFRFGSREKVTHFAFRPEGISAEDRFYLDNYIGAALSSQHLKVIDLDMKDYCPRDLNNKPIGGYPLGNNVLQAPPPWPGLQAVNITHIALSERQLESLCSNLGIHLEHLSLARVELLSGSWSKALDILRDKIASRSKTKYIRVRLSHLYGGEFGPMWNFAAFPFPGEENFEYPNMPDVVRYVMGEGVDENPLRVAAVAAAMAMLSVSP
;
A
#
# COMPACT_ATOMS: atom_id res chain seq x y z
N MET A 1 1.08 -11.71 25.14
CA MET A 1 1.21 -10.38 25.80
C MET A 1 1.49 -9.23 24.83
N GLY A 2 2.50 -9.30 23.95
CA GLY A 2 2.77 -8.20 22.98
C GLY A 2 1.61 -7.86 22.03
N GLN A 3 0.82 -8.85 21.63
CA GLN A 3 -0.32 -8.71 20.71
C GLN A 3 -1.50 -7.94 21.32
N LEU A 4 -1.92 -8.35 22.52
CA LEU A 4 -2.94 -7.66 23.30
C LEU A 4 -2.47 -6.26 23.73
N ARG A 5 -1.16 -6.04 23.90
CA ARG A 5 -0.57 -4.71 24.13
C ARG A 5 -0.77 -3.77 22.93
N ASN A 6 -0.69 -4.26 21.69
CA ASN A 6 -1.00 -3.44 20.50
C ASN A 6 -2.49 -3.13 20.41
N THR A 7 -3.38 -4.11 20.58
CA THR A 7 -4.84 -3.85 20.59
C THR A 7 -5.24 -2.90 21.71
N TYR A 8 -4.63 -3.05 22.89
CA TYR A 8 -4.74 -2.11 23.99
C TYR A 8 -4.21 -0.72 23.60
N GLN A 9 -3.04 -0.62 22.96
CA GLN A 9 -2.47 0.66 22.50
C GLN A 9 -3.36 1.36 21.47
N HIS A 10 -3.94 0.62 20.52
CA HIS A 10 -4.91 1.16 19.57
C HIS A 10 -6.17 1.66 20.28
N ALA A 11 -6.68 0.92 21.28
CA ALA A 11 -7.76 1.41 22.13
C ALA A 11 -7.36 2.67 22.91
N CYS A 12 -6.11 2.76 23.39
CA CYS A 12 -5.58 3.97 24.03
C CYS A 12 -5.54 5.17 23.08
N ASP A 13 -5.09 4.96 21.85
CA ASP A 13 -4.90 6.03 20.87
C ASP A 13 -6.25 6.52 20.32
N ALA A 14 -7.17 5.60 20.04
CA ALA A 14 -8.54 5.94 19.68
C ALA A 14 -9.27 6.67 20.81
N PHE A 15 -8.98 6.31 22.07
CA PHE A 15 -9.50 7.01 23.24
C PHE A 15 -8.92 8.43 23.41
N ARG A 16 -7.62 8.63 23.12
CA ARG A 16 -7.00 9.97 23.11
C ARG A 16 -7.60 10.86 22.04
N GLN A 17 -7.88 10.31 20.85
CA GLN A 17 -8.55 11.02 19.76
C GLN A 17 -9.99 11.38 20.15
N PHE A 18 -10.77 10.42 20.65
CA PHE A 18 -12.13 10.64 21.16
C PHE A 18 -12.18 11.76 22.22
N ARG A 19 -11.21 11.77 23.15
CA ARG A 19 -11.04 12.83 24.16
C ARG A 19 -10.77 14.21 23.55
N ALA A 20 -10.01 14.30 22.46
CA ALA A 20 -9.73 15.56 21.78
C ALA A 20 -10.98 16.12 21.08
N ASP A 21 -11.83 15.24 20.57
CA ASP A 21 -13.00 15.61 19.77
C ASP A 21 -14.25 15.98 20.61
N HIS A 22 -14.31 15.60 21.90
CA HIS A 22 -15.48 15.77 22.77
C HIS A 22 -15.25 16.70 23.99
N ILE A 23 -14.53 17.81 23.82
CA ILE A 23 -14.23 18.79 24.89
C ILE A 23 -15.43 19.72 25.24
N CYS A 24 -16.63 19.51 24.68
CA CYS A 24 -17.74 20.44 24.87
C CYS A 24 -18.94 19.84 25.63
N ASP A 25 -19.33 20.55 26.70
CA ASP A 25 -20.48 20.37 27.60
C ASP A 25 -20.31 19.32 28.72
N GLU A 26 -20.12 19.80 29.97
CA GLU A 26 -19.63 18.96 31.09
C GLU A 26 -20.65 17.94 31.62
N ASP A 27 -21.95 18.14 31.36
CA ASP A 27 -23.04 17.34 31.97
C ASP A 27 -24.00 16.69 30.95
N GLY A 28 -23.65 16.68 29.67
CA GLY A 28 -24.43 16.00 28.63
C GLY A 28 -24.36 14.46 28.72
N PRO A 29 -25.31 13.72 28.12
CA PRO A 29 -25.28 12.25 28.04
C PRO A 29 -23.98 11.70 27.44
N GLU A 30 -23.37 12.44 26.51
CA GLU A 30 -22.08 12.10 25.90
C GLU A 30 -20.91 12.27 26.87
N ALA A 31 -20.94 13.31 27.72
CA ALA A 31 -19.94 13.53 28.76
C ALA A 31 -20.00 12.43 29.85
N LEU A 32 -21.20 11.99 30.23
CA LEU A 32 -21.39 10.86 31.15
C LEU A 32 -20.86 9.56 30.55
N ARG A 33 -21.19 9.27 29.28
CA ARG A 33 -20.66 8.11 28.55
C ARG A 33 -19.14 8.16 28.47
N PHE A 34 -18.56 9.32 28.20
CA PHE A 34 -17.11 9.50 28.14
C PHE A 34 -16.43 9.24 29.49
N ARG A 35 -16.98 9.77 30.60
CA ARG A 35 -16.47 9.52 31.96
C ARG A 35 -16.47 8.03 32.29
N GLU A 36 -17.53 7.31 31.91
CA GLU A 36 -17.59 5.87 32.12
C GLU A 36 -16.56 5.12 31.27
N CYS A 37 -16.32 5.54 30.02
CA CYS A 37 -15.24 4.99 29.20
C CYS A 37 -13.86 5.21 29.85
N ILE A 38 -13.56 6.40 30.40
CA ILE A 38 -12.31 6.66 31.16
C ILE A 38 -12.18 5.63 32.30
N ARG A 39 -13.25 5.46 33.09
CA ARG A 39 -13.26 4.57 34.25
C ARG A 39 -13.03 3.11 33.84
N LYS A 40 -13.77 2.62 32.85
CA LYS A 40 -13.63 1.24 32.34
C LYS A 40 -12.26 0.98 31.73
N TYR A 41 -11.70 1.95 31.02
CA TYR A 41 -10.34 1.87 30.50
C TYR A 41 -9.29 1.78 31.64
N ALA A 42 -9.44 2.58 32.70
CA ALA A 42 -8.54 2.50 33.85
C ALA A 42 -8.57 1.11 34.52
N LEU A 43 -9.76 0.52 34.68
CA LEU A 43 -9.92 -0.83 35.21
C LEU A 43 -9.31 -1.89 34.30
N LEU A 44 -9.55 -1.78 32.98
CA LEU A 44 -8.96 -2.68 32.00
C LEU A 44 -7.42 -2.61 32.03
N ARG A 45 -6.84 -1.43 32.19
CA ARG A 45 -5.39 -1.24 32.34
C ARG A 45 -4.86 -1.92 33.61
N VAL A 46 -5.53 -1.72 34.75
CA VAL A 46 -5.14 -2.39 36.01
C VAL A 46 -5.23 -3.91 35.85
N ALA A 47 -6.31 -4.42 35.24
CA ALA A 47 -6.47 -5.84 34.93
C ALA A 47 -5.37 -6.37 34.01
N TRP A 48 -4.89 -5.53 33.07
CA TRP A 48 -3.81 -5.84 32.13
C TRP A 48 -2.43 -5.91 32.80
N GLU A 49 -2.14 -4.98 33.70
CA GLU A 49 -0.84 -4.82 34.37
C GLU A 49 -0.67 -5.75 35.58
N THR A 50 -1.77 -6.13 36.22
CA THR A 50 -1.75 -7.00 37.41
C THR A 50 -1.52 -8.46 37.01
N PRO A 51 -0.49 -9.14 37.55
CA PRO A 51 -0.26 -10.55 37.25
C PRO A 51 -1.44 -11.42 37.67
N SER A 52 -1.82 -12.36 36.81
CA SER A 52 -3.04 -13.16 36.89
C SER A 52 -3.18 -14.05 38.14
N ASP A 53 -2.11 -14.20 38.92
CA ASP A 53 -2.01 -15.03 40.12
C ASP A 53 -2.33 -14.25 41.41
N PHE A 54 -2.53 -12.93 41.31
CA PHE A 54 -2.91 -12.08 42.43
C PHE A 54 -4.36 -11.60 42.24
N PRO A 55 -5.35 -12.28 42.84
CA PRO A 55 -6.72 -11.80 42.83
C PRO A 55 -6.77 -10.41 43.44
N THR A 56 -7.33 -9.46 42.70
CA THR A 56 -7.54 -8.11 43.21
C THR A 56 -8.82 -8.11 44.05
N PRO A 57 -8.95 -7.23 45.06
CA PRO A 57 -10.22 -7.09 45.80
C PRO A 57 -11.35 -6.56 44.91
N ASP A 58 -11.04 -6.02 43.74
CA ASP A 58 -11.98 -5.42 42.80
C ASP A 58 -12.55 -6.49 41.85
N GLU A 59 -13.86 -6.73 41.96
CA GLU A 59 -14.57 -7.72 41.16
C GLU A 59 -14.59 -7.37 39.66
N GLU A 60 -14.69 -6.08 39.30
CA GLU A 60 -14.66 -5.65 37.89
C GLU A 60 -13.28 -5.88 37.27
N VAL A 61 -12.21 -5.62 38.01
CA VAL A 61 -10.83 -5.91 37.56
C VAL A 61 -10.64 -7.41 37.33
N ASN A 62 -11.10 -8.25 38.25
CA ASN A 62 -11.03 -9.70 38.11
C ASN A 62 -11.85 -10.21 36.91
N GLU A 63 -12.96 -9.57 36.60
CA GLU A 63 -13.77 -9.89 35.42
C GLU A 63 -13.06 -9.52 34.12
N TYR A 64 -12.47 -8.33 34.02
CA TYR A 64 -11.65 -7.95 32.87
C TYR A 64 -10.45 -8.89 32.69
N GLN A 65 -9.79 -9.30 33.78
CA GLN A 65 -8.73 -10.31 33.71
C GLN A 65 -9.21 -11.65 33.13
N ARG A 66 -10.45 -12.05 33.44
CA ARG A 66 -11.05 -13.27 32.87
C ARG A 66 -11.29 -13.12 31.37
N ILE A 67 -11.88 -12.00 30.95
CA ILE A 67 -12.14 -11.69 29.53
C ILE A 67 -10.83 -11.68 28.75
N LEU A 68 -9.80 -10.99 29.25
CA LEU A 68 -8.48 -10.91 28.62
C LEU A 68 -7.85 -12.30 28.42
N ARG A 69 -7.93 -13.16 29.45
CA ARG A 69 -7.42 -14.54 29.38
C ARG A 69 -8.18 -15.39 28.37
N GLN A 70 -9.51 -15.37 28.42
CA GLN A 70 -10.35 -16.13 27.49
C GLN A 70 -10.14 -15.68 26.05
N SER A 71 -10.10 -14.37 25.81
CA SER A 71 -9.86 -13.80 24.48
C SER A 71 -8.50 -14.22 23.93
N TYR A 72 -7.45 -14.20 24.78
CA TYR A 72 -6.12 -14.64 24.36
C TYR A 72 -6.07 -16.13 24.01
N GLN A 73 -6.72 -16.98 24.80
CA GLN A 73 -6.79 -18.42 24.53
C GLN A 73 -7.49 -18.69 23.21
N GLU A 74 -8.60 -18.00 22.95
CA GLU A 74 -9.38 -18.15 21.72
C GLU A 74 -8.60 -17.64 20.50
N TYR A 75 -8.04 -16.43 20.58
CA TYR A 75 -7.14 -15.90 19.56
C TYR A 75 -5.98 -16.87 19.26
N SER A 76 -5.35 -17.42 20.30
CA SER A 76 -4.22 -18.36 20.14
C SER A 76 -4.64 -19.65 19.44
N ARG A 77 -5.86 -20.14 19.74
CA ARG A 77 -6.46 -21.31 19.10
C ARG A 77 -6.70 -21.03 17.61
N GLU A 78 -7.39 -19.94 17.28
CA GLU A 78 -7.70 -19.55 15.90
C GLU A 78 -6.44 -19.25 15.09
N HIS A 79 -5.48 -18.53 15.65
CA HIS A 79 -4.21 -18.24 14.98
C HIS A 79 -3.38 -19.51 14.73
N LYS A 80 -3.46 -20.52 15.61
CA LYS A 80 -2.85 -21.84 15.35
C LYS A 80 -3.56 -22.56 14.20
N GLU A 81 -4.88 -22.53 14.16
CA GLU A 81 -5.68 -23.12 13.08
C GLU A 81 -5.40 -22.45 11.73
N GLN A 82 -5.39 -21.11 11.67
CA GLN A 82 -5.01 -20.34 10.48
C GLN A 82 -3.62 -20.75 9.97
N ARG A 83 -2.63 -20.83 10.85
CA ARG A 83 -1.28 -21.29 10.48
C ARG A 83 -1.29 -22.71 9.92
N GLN A 84 -2.08 -23.63 10.47
CA GLN A 84 -2.20 -24.99 9.95
C GLN A 84 -2.86 -25.00 8.55
N LEU A 85 -3.93 -24.22 8.35
CA LEU A 85 -4.61 -24.12 7.06
C LEU A 85 -3.69 -23.62 5.95
N ILE A 86 -2.83 -22.66 6.27
CA ILE A 86 -1.82 -22.10 5.36
C ILE A 86 -0.69 -23.11 5.12
N THR A 87 -0.10 -23.65 6.19
CA THR A 87 1.04 -24.57 6.12
C THR A 87 0.70 -25.84 5.35
N ASN A 88 -0.50 -26.40 5.57
CA ASN A 88 -0.95 -27.61 4.90
C ASN A 88 -1.52 -27.34 3.51
N LYS A 89 -1.52 -26.08 3.04
CA LYS A 89 -2.15 -25.62 1.78
C LYS A 89 -3.64 -25.93 1.67
N THR A 90 -4.32 -26.20 2.79
CA THR A 90 -5.75 -26.51 2.81
C THR A 90 -6.57 -25.30 2.36
N PHE A 91 -6.17 -24.10 2.78
CA PHE A 91 -6.80 -22.86 2.34
C PHE A 91 -6.75 -22.70 0.81
N VAL A 92 -5.54 -22.76 0.22
CA VAL A 92 -5.35 -22.63 -1.23
C VAL A 92 -6.12 -23.70 -2.00
N ARG A 93 -6.04 -24.97 -1.58
CA ARG A 93 -6.78 -26.07 -2.22
C ARG A 93 -8.30 -25.87 -2.17
N ALA A 94 -8.83 -25.37 -1.07
CA ALA A 94 -10.26 -25.10 -0.93
C ALA A 94 -10.71 -24.00 -1.92
N ILE A 95 -9.97 -22.90 -2.01
CA ILE A 95 -10.26 -21.82 -2.97
C ILE A 95 -10.16 -22.31 -4.41
N VAL A 96 -9.10 -23.05 -4.75
CA VAL A 96 -8.91 -23.60 -6.09
C VAL A 96 -10.04 -24.55 -6.48
N ARG A 97 -10.52 -25.38 -5.55
CA ARG A 97 -11.69 -26.25 -5.78
C ARG A 97 -12.96 -25.45 -6.06
N ILE A 98 -13.15 -24.31 -5.41
CA ILE A 98 -14.29 -23.43 -5.69
C ILE A 98 -14.12 -22.79 -7.08
N VAL A 99 -12.92 -22.27 -7.36
CA VAL A 99 -12.61 -21.61 -8.63
C VAL A 99 -12.78 -22.53 -9.83
N SER A 100 -12.36 -23.80 -9.74
CA SER A 100 -12.50 -24.77 -10.84
C SER A 100 -13.96 -25.06 -11.19
N LEU A 101 -14.89 -24.85 -10.25
CA LEU A 101 -16.34 -24.99 -10.48
C LEU A 101 -16.94 -23.75 -11.17
N LEU A 102 -16.33 -22.57 -11.04
CA LEU A 102 -16.90 -21.32 -11.54
C LEU A 102 -16.86 -21.19 -13.07
N LYS A 103 -16.03 -21.99 -13.77
CA LYS A 103 -15.87 -22.04 -15.25
C LYS A 103 -15.76 -20.66 -15.94
N ARG A 104 -15.34 -19.63 -15.21
CA ARG A 104 -15.23 -18.25 -15.68
C ARG A 104 -13.94 -17.62 -15.16
N PRO A 105 -13.44 -16.55 -15.81
CA PRO A 105 -12.28 -15.83 -15.32
C PRO A 105 -12.51 -15.26 -13.92
N ILE A 106 -11.45 -15.22 -13.13
CA ILE A 106 -11.49 -14.83 -11.72
C ILE A 106 -10.85 -13.46 -11.53
N ALA A 107 -11.43 -12.70 -10.59
CA ALA A 107 -10.81 -11.54 -9.99
C ALA A 107 -10.45 -11.88 -8.55
N LEU A 108 -9.20 -11.61 -8.16
CA LEU A 108 -8.69 -11.87 -6.82
C LEU A 108 -8.28 -10.54 -6.17
N SER A 109 -8.81 -10.28 -4.98
CA SER A 109 -8.35 -9.21 -4.10
C SER A 109 -7.81 -9.83 -2.82
N LEU A 110 -6.58 -9.48 -2.46
CA LEU A 110 -5.93 -9.86 -1.21
C LEU A 110 -5.72 -8.60 -0.38
N LEU A 111 -6.43 -8.51 0.74
CA LEU A 111 -6.47 -7.38 1.66
C LEU A 111 -6.18 -7.89 3.08
N ASP A 112 -5.70 -7.02 3.96
CA ASP A 112 -5.44 -7.31 5.38
C ASP A 112 -6.44 -6.65 6.34
N HIS A 113 -7.48 -6.04 5.79
CA HIS A 113 -8.60 -5.43 6.51
C HIS A 113 -9.91 -6.07 6.04
N VAL A 114 -10.87 -6.18 6.95
CA VAL A 114 -12.07 -7.00 6.76
C VAL A 114 -13.09 -6.31 5.83
N TYR A 115 -13.03 -4.99 5.62
CA TYR A 115 -13.89 -4.28 4.67
C TYR A 115 -13.20 -3.05 4.07
N SER A 116 -13.40 -2.88 2.76
CA SER A 116 -13.17 -1.60 2.10
C SER A 116 -14.14 -0.57 2.67
N PHE A 117 -13.64 0.65 2.91
CA PHE A 117 -14.35 1.85 3.38
C PHE A 117 -14.23 2.15 4.88
N ASP A 118 -13.18 2.94 5.15
CA ASP A 118 -12.94 3.80 6.31
C ASP A 118 -12.43 3.17 7.61
N ARG A 119 -11.57 3.94 8.30
CA ARG A 119 -11.01 3.66 9.63
C ARG A 119 -12.05 3.45 10.75
N TRP A 120 -13.33 3.51 10.43
CA TRP A 120 -14.45 3.51 11.37
C TRP A 120 -14.98 2.10 11.68
N ASP A 121 -14.45 1.06 11.04
CA ASP A 121 -14.87 -0.33 11.30
C ASP A 121 -14.14 -0.99 12.47
N LEU A 122 -13.15 -0.31 13.08
CA LEU A 122 -12.83 -0.65 14.46
C LEU A 122 -14.06 -0.28 15.29
N PRO A 123 -14.64 -1.23 16.07
CA PRO A 123 -15.81 -0.92 16.88
C PRO A 123 -15.51 0.32 17.72
N ASP A 124 -16.48 1.25 17.75
CA ASP A 124 -16.41 2.49 18.52
C ASP A 124 -15.66 2.24 19.85
N PRO A 125 -14.57 2.98 20.16
CA PRO A 125 -13.80 2.74 21.37
C PRO A 125 -14.68 2.73 22.63
N GLY A 126 -15.74 3.55 22.64
CA GLY A 126 -16.77 3.50 23.67
C GLY A 126 -17.49 2.15 23.71
N ALA A 127 -17.98 1.65 22.57
CA ALA A 127 -18.58 0.32 22.46
C ALA A 127 -17.64 -0.81 22.91
N VAL A 128 -16.35 -0.76 22.58
CA VAL A 128 -15.36 -1.77 23.05
C VAL A 128 -15.21 -1.72 24.57
N LEU A 129 -15.09 -0.53 25.16
CA LEU A 129 -14.85 -0.37 26.60
C LEU A 129 -16.09 -0.65 27.45
N LEU A 130 -17.27 -0.29 26.94
CA LEU A 130 -18.55 -0.40 27.65
C LEU A 130 -19.21 -1.77 27.45
N ASN A 131 -18.86 -2.51 26.37
CA ASN A 131 -19.42 -3.82 26.09
C ASN A 131 -18.34 -4.91 26.13
N LYS A 132 -18.43 -5.76 27.16
CA LYS A 132 -17.52 -6.90 27.40
C LYS A 132 -17.51 -7.92 26.26
N GLN A 133 -18.63 -8.14 25.59
CA GLN A 133 -18.72 -9.05 24.44
C GLN A 133 -18.01 -8.44 23.23
N THR A 134 -18.17 -7.13 23.00
CA THR A 134 -17.45 -6.38 21.98
C THR A 134 -15.96 -6.38 22.26
N LEU A 135 -15.54 -6.18 23.52
CA LEU A 135 -14.15 -6.32 23.95
C LEU A 135 -13.60 -7.71 23.62
N PHE A 136 -14.31 -8.78 24.02
CA PHE A 136 -13.90 -10.15 23.73
C PHE A 136 -13.72 -10.36 22.23
N HIS A 137 -14.72 -10.02 21.42
CA HIS A 137 -14.67 -10.19 19.97
C HIS A 137 -13.50 -9.41 19.34
N THR A 138 -13.31 -8.15 19.74
CA THR A 138 -12.22 -7.30 19.25
C THR A 138 -10.85 -7.88 19.58
N MET A 139 -10.71 -8.48 20.76
CA MET A 139 -9.47 -9.10 21.23
C MET A 139 -9.18 -10.45 20.57
N THR A 140 -10.19 -11.07 19.94
CA THR A 140 -10.04 -12.30 19.14
C THR A 140 -9.79 -12.06 17.66
N LEU A 141 -9.94 -10.83 17.16
CA LEU A 141 -9.75 -10.53 15.74
C LEU A 141 -8.32 -10.84 15.26
N PRO A 142 -8.15 -11.32 14.01
CA PRO A 142 -6.84 -11.52 13.43
C PRO A 142 -6.09 -10.18 13.30
N GLN A 143 -4.76 -10.24 13.38
CA GLN A 143 -3.92 -9.06 13.27
C GLN A 143 -3.75 -8.64 11.81
N SER A 144 -3.69 -7.32 11.58
CA SER A 144 -3.15 -6.79 10.33
C SER A 144 -1.69 -7.19 10.17
N TRP A 145 -1.18 -7.17 8.94
CA TRP A 145 0.21 -7.54 8.69
C TRP A 145 1.17 -6.54 9.33
N GLU A 146 0.84 -5.24 9.29
CA GLU A 146 1.58 -4.21 9.98
C GLU A 146 1.71 -4.49 11.49
N ALA A 147 0.59 -4.83 12.13
CA ALA A 147 0.56 -5.12 13.57
C ALA A 147 1.36 -6.40 13.89
N ALA A 148 1.33 -7.39 13.02
CA ALA A 148 2.11 -8.63 13.17
C ALA A 148 3.62 -8.36 13.06
N GLU A 149 4.04 -7.53 12.11
CA GLU A 149 5.45 -7.17 11.91
C GLU A 149 6.03 -6.23 12.97
N ALA A 150 5.19 -5.44 13.64
CA ALA A 150 5.60 -4.58 14.74
C ALA A 150 5.95 -5.37 16.02
N LEU A 151 5.61 -6.65 16.10
CA LEU A 151 5.88 -7.48 17.29
C LEU A 151 7.34 -7.93 17.30
N SER A 152 8.05 -7.58 18.37
CA SER A 152 9.41 -8.05 18.64
C SER A 152 9.46 -9.59 18.72
N GLY A 153 10.39 -10.22 17.98
CA GLY A 153 10.58 -11.69 17.98
C GLY A 153 10.16 -12.42 16.70
N VAL A 154 10.19 -11.71 15.55
CA VAL A 154 9.97 -12.17 14.15
C VAL A 154 9.12 -13.44 14.03
N PRO A 155 7.79 -13.35 14.20
CA PRO A 155 6.95 -14.39 13.64
C PRO A 155 7.06 -14.33 12.11
N LEU A 156 7.24 -15.50 11.48
CA LEU A 156 7.10 -15.68 10.04
C LEU A 156 5.76 -15.05 9.60
N LEU A 157 5.79 -14.12 8.64
CA LEU A 157 4.59 -13.71 7.89
C LEU A 157 4.16 -14.86 6.97
N MET A 158 3.77 -15.98 7.57
CA MET A 158 3.31 -17.19 6.87
C MET A 158 2.21 -16.92 5.84
N PRO A 159 1.25 -16.00 6.07
CA PRO A 159 0.27 -15.65 5.04
C PRO A 159 0.86 -15.05 3.76
N ALA A 160 2.07 -14.49 3.79
CA ALA A 160 2.69 -13.85 2.63
C ALA A 160 2.85 -14.80 1.44
N ARG A 161 3.08 -16.10 1.68
CA ARG A 161 3.17 -17.11 0.60
C ARG A 161 1.88 -17.24 -0.21
N ILE A 162 0.72 -16.89 0.36
CA ILE A 162 -0.57 -16.96 -0.35
C ILE A 162 -0.57 -16.00 -1.55
N LEU A 163 0.18 -14.89 -1.47
CA LEU A 163 0.30 -13.91 -2.54
C LEU A 163 0.81 -14.52 -3.85
N THR A 164 1.63 -15.58 -3.77
CA THR A 164 2.17 -16.31 -4.93
C THR A 164 1.49 -17.65 -5.14
N GLU A 165 1.29 -18.43 -4.07
CA GLU A 165 0.73 -19.77 -4.18
C GLU A 165 -0.69 -19.78 -4.72
N LEU A 166 -1.52 -18.79 -4.38
CA LEU A 166 -2.90 -18.79 -4.82
C LEU A 166 -3.04 -18.46 -6.31
N PRO A 167 -2.43 -17.40 -6.87
CA PRO A 167 -2.40 -17.19 -8.32
C PRO A 167 -1.87 -18.40 -9.10
N ILE A 168 -0.75 -18.99 -8.65
CA ILE A 168 -0.15 -20.17 -9.30
C ILE A 168 -1.12 -21.35 -9.28
N ALA A 169 -1.70 -21.68 -8.12
CA ALA A 169 -2.59 -22.84 -8.02
C ALA A 169 -3.92 -22.65 -8.78
N ILE A 170 -4.41 -21.41 -8.93
CA ILE A 170 -5.55 -21.07 -9.80
C ILE A 170 -5.20 -21.36 -11.26
N TYR A 171 -4.01 -20.95 -11.69
CA TYR A 171 -3.52 -21.19 -13.06
C TYR A 171 -3.32 -22.68 -13.33
N GLU A 172 -2.68 -23.43 -12.42
CA GLU A 172 -2.50 -24.88 -12.53
C GLU A 172 -3.83 -25.64 -12.63
N ALA A 173 -4.89 -25.12 -12.01
CA ALA A 173 -6.24 -25.68 -12.13
C ALA A 173 -6.95 -25.34 -13.44
N GLY A 174 -6.28 -24.67 -14.38
CA GLY A 174 -6.80 -24.29 -15.69
C GLY A 174 -7.72 -23.06 -15.67
N ALA A 175 -7.81 -22.36 -14.53
CA ALA A 175 -8.59 -21.13 -14.44
C ALA A 175 -7.74 -19.91 -14.83
N LYS A 176 -8.40 -18.90 -15.40
CA LYS A 176 -7.73 -17.65 -15.82
C LYS A 176 -7.94 -16.56 -14.79
N LEU A 177 -6.86 -16.05 -14.23
CA LEU A 177 -6.87 -14.84 -13.42
C LEU A 177 -6.89 -13.60 -14.34
N GLN A 178 -7.94 -12.78 -14.25
CA GLN A 178 -8.10 -11.57 -15.07
C GLN A 178 -7.89 -10.28 -14.29
N ALA A 179 -8.08 -10.29 -12.98
CA ALA A 179 -7.82 -9.14 -12.14
C ALA A 179 -7.13 -9.57 -10.85
N LEU A 180 -6.09 -8.85 -10.48
CA LEU A 180 -5.36 -9.04 -9.23
C LEU A 180 -5.23 -7.69 -8.51
N SER A 181 -5.72 -7.64 -7.28
CA SER A 181 -5.60 -6.47 -6.41
C SER A 181 -4.90 -6.87 -5.13
N ILE A 182 -3.75 -6.28 -4.86
CA ILE A 182 -2.95 -6.54 -3.66
C ILE A 182 -2.95 -5.28 -2.80
N GLY A 183 -3.74 -5.32 -1.72
CA GLY A 183 -3.74 -4.30 -0.68
C GLY A 183 -2.92 -4.70 0.55
N CYS A 184 -2.51 -5.97 0.66
CA CYS A 184 -1.65 -6.45 1.73
C CYS A 184 -0.38 -7.11 1.17
N PHE A 185 0.77 -6.68 1.69
CA PHE A 185 2.08 -7.18 1.31
C PHE A 185 3.04 -6.91 2.47
N PRO A 186 4.13 -7.68 2.69
CA PRO A 186 5.02 -7.44 3.81
C PRO A 186 5.56 -6.01 3.78
N ILE A 187 5.49 -5.33 4.92
CA ILE A 187 5.85 -3.93 5.05
C ILE A 187 7.27 -3.87 5.60
N ARG A 188 7.64 -4.56 6.68
CA ARG A 188 8.96 -4.38 7.31
C ARG A 188 9.97 -5.47 7.00
N THR A 189 9.54 -6.72 6.94
CA THR A 189 10.40 -7.92 6.99
C THR A 189 9.78 -9.06 6.18
N SER A 190 10.44 -10.21 6.13
CA SER A 190 9.85 -11.46 5.63
C SER A 190 9.42 -11.44 4.15
N TYR A 191 10.01 -10.56 3.33
CA TYR A 191 9.77 -10.52 1.89
C TYR A 191 10.09 -11.84 1.19
N SER A 192 11.11 -12.55 1.66
CA SER A 192 11.45 -13.90 1.18
C SER A 192 10.35 -14.94 1.42
N GLN A 193 9.41 -14.70 2.33
CA GLN A 193 8.26 -15.60 2.58
C GLN A 193 7.19 -15.52 1.50
N ILE A 194 7.28 -14.55 0.58
CA ILE A 194 6.44 -14.45 -0.60
C ILE A 194 6.80 -15.55 -1.60
N CYS A 195 8.10 -15.81 -1.74
CA CYS A 195 8.65 -16.87 -2.59
C CYS A 195 9.60 -17.74 -1.75
N PRO A 196 9.07 -18.46 -0.74
CA PRO A 196 9.92 -19.30 0.09
C PRO A 196 10.57 -20.35 -0.83
N PRO A 197 11.87 -20.67 -0.64
CA PRO A 197 12.52 -21.74 -1.38
C PRO A 197 11.65 -23.00 -1.28
N SER A 198 11.02 -23.36 -2.39
CA SER A 198 10.02 -24.42 -2.35
C SER A 198 10.74 -25.77 -2.36
N PHE A 199 10.04 -26.83 -1.92
CA PHE A 199 10.53 -28.21 -2.11
C PHE A 199 10.76 -28.56 -3.60
N ARG A 200 10.26 -27.73 -4.53
CA ARG A 200 10.38 -27.88 -6.00
C ARG A 200 11.56 -27.11 -6.63
N GLY A 201 12.39 -26.40 -5.86
CA GLY A 201 13.58 -25.72 -6.38
C GLY A 201 13.83 -24.30 -5.83
N SER A 202 14.66 -23.52 -6.53
CA SER A 202 15.03 -22.15 -6.16
C SER A 202 13.83 -21.18 -6.19
N SER A 203 13.97 -20.04 -5.53
CA SER A 203 13.01 -18.91 -5.55
C SER A 203 12.65 -18.47 -6.97
N ASP A 204 13.59 -18.62 -7.91
CA ASP A 204 13.45 -18.17 -9.30
C ASP A 204 12.31 -18.91 -10.01
N ARG A 205 12.17 -20.23 -9.77
CA ARG A 205 11.09 -21.03 -10.33
C ARG A 205 9.71 -20.54 -9.88
N THR A 206 9.57 -20.12 -8.62
CA THR A 206 8.29 -19.63 -8.09
C THR A 206 7.89 -18.30 -8.73
N LEU A 207 8.87 -17.44 -9.03
CA LEU A 207 8.64 -16.17 -9.71
C LEU A 207 8.29 -16.37 -11.20
N GLU A 208 8.90 -17.35 -11.85
CA GLU A 208 8.53 -17.78 -13.21
C GLU A 208 7.11 -18.34 -13.26
N ASP A 209 6.76 -19.27 -12.36
CA ASP A 209 5.42 -19.84 -12.25
C ASP A 209 4.37 -18.73 -11.99
N LEU A 210 4.70 -17.74 -11.14
CA LEU A 210 3.84 -16.57 -10.93
C LEU A 210 3.68 -15.74 -12.20
N ARG A 211 4.77 -15.51 -12.94
CA ARG A 211 4.75 -14.77 -14.21
C ARG A 211 3.85 -15.48 -15.23
N GLU A 212 3.88 -16.80 -15.29
CA GLU A 212 2.96 -17.61 -16.12
C GLU A 212 1.51 -17.47 -15.66
N ALA A 213 1.26 -17.60 -14.36
CA ALA A 213 -0.09 -17.46 -13.79
C ALA A 213 -0.71 -16.08 -14.06
N CYS A 214 0.12 -15.05 -14.15
CA CYS A 214 -0.28 -13.68 -14.41
C CYS A 214 -0.48 -13.35 -15.90
N GLN A 215 -0.15 -14.24 -16.85
CA GLN A 215 -0.19 -13.92 -18.30
C GLN A 215 -1.57 -13.50 -18.82
N SER A 216 -2.66 -13.91 -18.16
CA SER A 216 -4.03 -13.54 -18.55
C SER A 216 -4.56 -12.27 -17.86
N LEU A 217 -3.75 -11.59 -17.05
CA LEU A 217 -4.19 -10.40 -16.30
C LEU A 217 -4.58 -9.25 -17.22
N ARG A 218 -5.72 -8.63 -16.88
CA ARG A 218 -6.24 -7.42 -17.50
C ARG A 218 -6.22 -6.23 -16.55
N VAL A 219 -6.27 -6.49 -15.25
CA VAL A 219 -6.25 -5.46 -14.21
C VAL A 219 -5.25 -5.87 -13.15
N PHE A 220 -4.28 -5.00 -12.89
CA PHE A 220 -3.37 -5.15 -11.77
C PHE A 220 -3.42 -3.90 -10.90
N ARG A 221 -3.68 -4.10 -9.61
CA ARG A 221 -3.65 -3.07 -8.59
C ARG A 221 -2.73 -3.49 -7.46
N PHE A 222 -1.86 -2.59 -7.04
CA PHE A 222 -0.90 -2.85 -5.97
C PHE A 222 -0.79 -1.63 -5.06
N GLY A 223 -0.78 -1.89 -3.75
CA GLY A 223 -0.68 -0.87 -2.72
C GLY A 223 -2.03 -0.43 -2.17
N SER A 224 -1.98 0.32 -1.07
CA SER A 224 -3.18 0.76 -0.37
C SER A 224 -3.72 2.06 -0.97
N ARG A 225 -4.90 1.98 -1.60
CA ARG A 225 -5.73 3.17 -1.89
C ARG A 225 -6.47 3.68 -0.65
N GLU A 226 -6.50 2.86 0.40
CA GLU A 226 -7.24 3.17 1.60
C GLU A 226 -6.37 4.02 2.52
N LYS A 227 -6.99 4.97 3.21
CA LYS A 227 -6.29 5.93 4.08
C LYS A 227 -5.75 5.25 5.35
N VAL A 228 -4.86 4.28 5.21
CA VAL A 228 -4.16 3.67 6.33
C VAL A 228 -3.24 4.76 6.91
N THR A 229 -3.50 5.18 8.16
CA THR A 229 -2.60 6.08 8.93
C THR A 229 -1.34 5.37 9.40
N HIS A 230 -1.43 4.04 9.39
CA HIS A 230 -0.46 3.06 9.84
C HIS A 230 0.77 3.00 8.93
N PHE A 231 1.71 3.94 9.01
CA PHE A 231 2.95 3.81 8.25
C PHE A 231 4.07 3.26 9.14
N ALA A 232 4.71 2.19 8.67
CA ALA A 232 5.94 1.72 9.30
C ALA A 232 7.04 2.79 9.16
N PHE A 233 7.45 3.36 10.29
CA PHE A 233 8.60 4.25 10.34
C PHE A 233 9.84 3.54 9.76
N ARG A 234 10.44 4.12 8.73
CA ARG A 234 11.55 3.55 7.96
C ARG A 234 12.50 4.63 7.43
N PRO A 235 13.54 4.99 8.17
CA PRO A 235 14.51 6.02 7.74
C PRO A 235 15.17 5.70 6.40
N GLU A 236 15.58 4.45 6.21
CA GLU A 236 16.47 4.03 5.11
C GLU A 236 15.72 3.42 3.91
N GLY A 237 14.40 3.28 3.99
CA GLY A 237 13.60 2.56 2.99
C GLY A 237 13.77 1.04 3.08
N ILE A 238 13.60 0.34 1.97
CA ILE A 238 13.67 -1.14 1.89
C ILE A 238 15.06 -1.56 1.42
N SER A 239 15.60 -2.60 2.06
CA SER A 239 16.88 -3.20 1.68
C SER A 239 16.86 -3.63 0.20
N ALA A 240 18.03 -3.68 -0.45
CA ALA A 240 18.10 -4.15 -1.85
C ALA A 240 17.62 -5.61 -2.00
N GLU A 241 17.89 -6.45 -0.99
CA GLU A 241 17.44 -7.85 -0.95
C GLU A 241 15.92 -7.96 -0.84
N ASP A 242 15.27 -7.18 0.03
CA ASP A 242 13.82 -7.20 0.16
C ASP A 242 13.12 -6.61 -1.07
N ARG A 243 13.70 -5.55 -1.66
CA ARG A 243 13.22 -4.97 -2.92
C ARG A 243 13.20 -5.98 -4.06
N PHE A 244 14.15 -6.92 -4.10
CA PHE A 244 14.17 -7.97 -5.11
C PHE A 244 12.84 -8.74 -5.14
N TYR A 245 12.29 -9.15 -4.00
CA TYR A 245 11.03 -9.90 -3.96
C TYR A 245 9.84 -9.04 -4.38
N LEU A 246 9.78 -7.80 -3.90
CA LEU A 246 8.71 -6.84 -4.24
C LEU A 246 8.71 -6.52 -5.75
N ASP A 247 9.87 -6.14 -6.28
CA ASP A 247 10.03 -5.79 -7.70
C ASP A 247 9.75 -6.98 -8.61
N ASN A 248 10.21 -8.19 -8.26
CA ASN A 248 9.91 -9.37 -9.08
C ASN A 248 8.44 -9.78 -9.01
N TYR A 249 7.77 -9.61 -7.86
CA TYR A 249 6.34 -9.86 -7.75
C TYR A 249 5.53 -8.90 -8.65
N ILE A 250 5.82 -7.60 -8.55
CA ILE A 250 5.19 -6.56 -9.39
C ILE A 250 5.52 -6.84 -10.87
N GLY A 251 6.77 -7.13 -11.20
CA GLY A 251 7.22 -7.43 -12.56
C GLY A 251 6.56 -8.68 -13.16
N ALA A 252 6.29 -9.70 -12.36
CA ALA A 252 5.53 -10.89 -12.79
C ALA A 252 4.06 -10.55 -13.08
N ALA A 253 3.42 -9.69 -12.29
CA ALA A 253 2.06 -9.24 -12.56
C ALA A 253 1.98 -8.32 -13.79
N LEU A 254 2.99 -7.45 -13.99
CA LEU A 254 3.08 -6.52 -15.11
C LEU A 254 3.47 -7.18 -16.44
N SER A 255 3.88 -8.45 -16.44
CA SER A 255 4.35 -9.13 -17.66
C SER A 255 3.24 -9.49 -18.64
N SER A 256 1.96 -9.34 -18.28
CA SER A 256 0.86 -9.69 -19.17
C SER A 256 0.68 -8.66 -20.28
N GLN A 257 0.60 -9.15 -21.52
CA GLN A 257 0.27 -8.35 -22.71
C GLN A 257 -1.20 -7.92 -22.76
N HIS A 258 -2.05 -8.50 -21.91
CA HIS A 258 -3.49 -8.26 -21.88
C HIS A 258 -3.91 -7.17 -20.89
N LEU A 259 -2.94 -6.54 -20.20
CA LEU A 259 -3.20 -5.49 -19.24
C LEU A 259 -3.94 -4.32 -19.89
N LYS A 260 -5.03 -3.94 -19.21
CA LYS A 260 -5.87 -2.78 -19.51
C LYS A 260 -5.77 -1.73 -18.43
N VAL A 261 -5.56 -2.14 -17.17
CA VAL A 261 -5.48 -1.24 -16.03
C VAL A 261 -4.26 -1.59 -15.20
N ILE A 262 -3.39 -0.60 -14.99
CA ILE A 262 -2.27 -0.64 -14.05
C ILE A 262 -2.50 0.44 -13.00
N ASP A 263 -2.39 0.06 -11.74
CA ASP A 263 -2.60 0.94 -10.62
C ASP A 263 -1.60 0.59 -9.52
N LEU A 264 -0.57 1.41 -9.35
CA LEU A 264 0.53 1.17 -8.43
C LEU A 264 0.61 2.33 -7.45
N ASP A 265 0.46 2.06 -6.16
CA ASP A 265 0.78 3.01 -5.11
C ASP A 265 1.87 2.43 -4.19
N MET A 266 3.06 3.05 -4.23
CA MET A 266 4.22 2.57 -3.47
C MET A 266 4.45 3.35 -2.17
N LYS A 267 3.45 4.11 -1.71
CA LYS A 267 3.52 4.96 -0.51
C LYS A 267 4.04 4.24 0.73
N ASP A 268 3.60 3.01 0.94
CA ASP A 268 3.94 2.25 2.15
C ASP A 268 5.41 1.77 2.16
N TYR A 269 6.07 1.80 1.00
CA TYR A 269 7.43 1.33 0.77
C TYR A 269 8.46 2.47 0.63
N CYS A 270 8.00 3.72 0.67
CA CYS A 270 8.86 4.90 0.60
C CYS A 270 9.70 5.07 1.88
N PRO A 271 10.92 5.64 1.78
CA PRO A 271 11.68 6.07 2.95
C PRO A 271 10.93 7.17 3.70
N ARG A 272 11.09 7.26 5.02
CA ARG A 272 10.34 8.16 5.91
C ARG A 272 11.22 8.88 6.92
N ASP A 273 10.90 10.15 7.18
CA ASP A 273 11.55 10.91 8.25
C ASP A 273 11.08 10.48 9.65
N LEU A 274 11.70 11.08 10.67
CA LEU A 274 11.36 10.89 12.09
C LEU A 274 9.90 11.23 12.44
N ASN A 275 9.22 12.01 11.60
CA ASN A 275 7.80 12.35 11.72
C ASN A 275 6.90 11.40 10.92
N ASN A 276 7.46 10.29 10.43
CA ASN A 276 6.79 9.28 9.62
C ASN A 276 6.26 9.80 8.27
N LYS A 277 6.81 10.91 7.77
CA LYS A 277 6.46 11.47 6.46
C LYS A 277 7.36 10.87 5.38
N PRO A 278 6.83 10.52 4.20
CA PRO A 278 7.66 10.09 3.07
C PRO A 278 8.71 11.17 2.72
N ILE A 279 9.97 10.77 2.53
CA ILE A 279 11.09 11.67 2.16
C ILE A 279 11.71 11.29 0.80
N GLY A 280 10.95 10.59 -0.03
CA GLY A 280 11.40 10.06 -1.30
C GLY A 280 10.37 9.12 -1.88
N GLY A 281 10.46 8.85 -3.18
CA GLY A 281 9.71 7.80 -3.84
C GLY A 281 10.33 6.42 -3.61
N TYR A 282 9.55 5.35 -3.83
CA TYR A 282 10.07 4.00 -3.85
C TYR A 282 10.92 3.76 -5.12
N PRO A 283 12.24 3.45 -5.00
CA PRO A 283 13.11 3.23 -6.14
C PRO A 283 12.78 1.90 -6.83
N LEU A 284 12.01 1.97 -7.91
CA LEU A 284 11.51 0.80 -8.62
C LEU A 284 12.66 0.10 -9.37
N GLY A 285 12.75 -1.22 -9.26
CA GLY A 285 13.77 -2.02 -9.93
C GLY A 285 13.74 -1.91 -11.46
N ASN A 286 14.90 -2.01 -12.08
CA ASN A 286 15.03 -1.96 -13.56
C ASN A 286 14.21 -3.05 -14.26
N ASN A 287 14.11 -4.24 -13.64
CA ASN A 287 13.36 -5.39 -14.15
C ASN A 287 11.84 -5.18 -14.18
N VAL A 288 11.29 -4.22 -13.44
CA VAL A 288 9.83 -4.01 -13.35
C VAL A 288 9.28 -3.38 -14.63
N LEU A 289 9.99 -2.39 -15.18
CA LEU A 289 9.51 -1.56 -16.30
C LEU A 289 10.29 -1.72 -17.60
N GLN A 290 11.46 -2.40 -17.58
CA GLN A 290 12.25 -2.69 -18.80
C GLN A 290 11.94 -4.06 -19.41
N ALA A 291 11.45 -5.01 -18.61
CA ALA A 291 11.08 -6.35 -19.08
C ALA A 291 9.60 -6.56 -19.48
N PRO A 292 8.63 -5.65 -19.25
CA PRO A 292 7.26 -5.92 -19.69
C PRO A 292 7.17 -5.82 -21.21
N PRO A 293 6.42 -6.73 -21.86
CA PRO A 293 6.09 -6.55 -23.26
C PRO A 293 5.32 -5.23 -23.43
N PRO A 294 5.29 -4.64 -24.64
CA PRO A 294 4.40 -3.51 -24.89
C PRO A 294 2.98 -3.87 -24.44
N TRP A 295 2.26 -2.92 -23.83
CA TRP A 295 0.88 -3.12 -23.38
C TRP A 295 -0.09 -2.53 -24.43
N PRO A 296 -0.32 -3.21 -25.58
CA PRO A 296 -1.09 -2.63 -26.68
C PRO A 296 -2.52 -2.28 -26.27
N GLY A 297 -3.10 -3.07 -25.35
CA GLY A 297 -4.46 -2.92 -24.86
C GLY A 297 -4.62 -2.01 -23.63
N LEU A 298 -3.56 -1.32 -23.18
CA LEU A 298 -3.60 -0.53 -21.95
C LEU A 298 -4.54 0.67 -22.09
N GLN A 299 -5.44 0.82 -21.11
CA GLN A 299 -6.49 1.84 -21.08
C GLN A 299 -6.29 2.82 -19.91
N ALA A 300 -5.82 2.34 -18.76
CA ALA A 300 -5.63 3.20 -17.59
C ALA A 300 -4.32 2.89 -16.88
N VAL A 301 -3.56 3.93 -16.58
CA VAL A 301 -2.34 3.88 -15.77
C VAL A 301 -2.46 4.89 -14.65
N ASN A 302 -2.35 4.42 -13.41
CA ASN A 302 -2.18 5.27 -12.24
C ASN A 302 -0.94 4.79 -11.48
N ILE A 303 0.08 5.62 -11.36
CA ILE A 303 1.32 5.27 -10.68
C ILE A 303 1.69 6.39 -9.73
N THR A 304 1.85 6.04 -8.45
CA THR A 304 2.13 7.00 -7.39
C THR A 304 3.22 6.56 -6.42
N HIS A 305 3.92 7.55 -5.87
CA HIS A 305 4.94 7.37 -4.83
C HIS A 305 6.16 6.54 -5.28
N ILE A 306 6.62 6.70 -6.52
CA ILE A 306 7.77 5.97 -7.06
C ILE A 306 8.96 6.88 -7.37
N ALA A 307 10.15 6.30 -7.46
CA ALA A 307 11.36 6.93 -7.94
C ALA A 307 11.96 6.13 -9.11
N LEU A 308 12.34 6.83 -10.18
CA LEU A 308 12.81 6.25 -11.44
C LEU A 308 14.04 7.02 -11.97
N SER A 309 14.87 6.36 -12.77
CA SER A 309 15.82 7.03 -13.67
C SER A 309 15.13 7.48 -14.97
N GLU A 310 15.74 8.43 -15.70
CA GLU A 310 15.28 8.87 -17.03
C GLU A 310 14.98 7.69 -17.97
N ARG A 311 15.89 6.70 -18.05
CA ARG A 311 15.71 5.51 -18.90
C ARG A 311 14.48 4.68 -18.52
N GLN A 312 14.21 4.52 -17.22
CA GLN A 312 13.05 3.77 -16.76
C GLN A 312 11.74 4.52 -17.05
N LEU A 313 11.76 5.84 -16.89
CA LEU A 313 10.63 6.71 -17.21
C LEU A 313 10.34 6.72 -18.72
N GLU A 314 11.36 6.84 -19.56
CA GLU A 314 11.22 6.72 -21.02
C GLU A 314 10.65 5.36 -21.43
N SER A 315 11.16 4.27 -20.84
CA SER A 315 10.65 2.91 -21.08
C SER A 315 9.18 2.79 -20.69
N LEU A 316 8.80 3.31 -19.52
CA LEU A 316 7.41 3.34 -19.07
C LEU A 316 6.50 4.05 -20.09
N CYS A 317 6.87 5.28 -20.49
CA CYS A 317 6.12 6.09 -21.44
C CYS A 317 6.04 5.43 -22.83
N SER A 318 7.12 4.80 -23.28
CA SER A 318 7.20 4.12 -24.58
C SER A 318 6.31 2.88 -24.65
N ASN A 319 6.16 2.16 -23.54
CA ASN A 319 5.35 0.94 -23.44
C ASN A 319 3.85 1.22 -23.31
N LEU A 320 3.43 2.48 -23.15
CA LEU A 320 2.02 2.85 -23.14
C LEU A 320 1.38 2.55 -24.51
N GLY A 321 0.23 1.88 -24.46
CA GLY A 321 -0.56 1.54 -25.63
C GLY A 321 -1.30 2.75 -26.23
N ILE A 322 -1.65 2.65 -27.51
CA ILE A 322 -2.43 3.67 -28.24
C ILE A 322 -3.88 3.83 -27.73
N HIS A 323 -4.35 2.91 -26.89
CA HIS A 323 -5.71 2.88 -26.34
C HIS A 323 -5.83 3.55 -24.97
N LEU A 324 -4.79 4.27 -24.51
CA LEU A 324 -4.72 4.86 -23.18
C LEU A 324 -5.78 5.95 -22.93
N GLU A 325 -6.84 5.66 -22.18
CA GLU A 325 -7.90 6.60 -21.83
C GLU A 325 -7.57 7.44 -20.58
N HIS A 326 -6.72 6.91 -19.68
CA HIS A 326 -6.32 7.59 -18.46
C HIS A 326 -4.84 7.40 -18.14
N LEU A 327 -4.14 8.49 -17.87
CA LEU A 327 -2.77 8.50 -17.36
C LEU A 327 -2.71 9.39 -16.11
N SER A 328 -2.28 8.83 -14.99
CA SER A 328 -2.04 9.54 -13.75
C SER A 328 -0.65 9.19 -13.23
N LEU A 329 0.25 10.17 -13.25
CA LEU A 329 1.56 10.09 -12.60
C LEU A 329 1.57 11.13 -11.49
N ALA A 330 1.60 10.67 -10.24
CA ALA A 330 1.60 11.58 -9.10
C ALA A 330 2.69 11.21 -8.10
N ARG A 331 3.41 12.20 -7.56
CA ARG A 331 4.48 11.93 -6.57
C ARG A 331 5.54 10.99 -7.15
N VAL A 332 6.04 11.34 -8.34
CA VAL A 332 7.08 10.60 -9.05
C VAL A 332 8.37 11.38 -8.99
N GLU A 333 9.42 10.73 -8.52
CA GLU A 333 10.75 11.30 -8.36
C GLU A 333 11.69 10.81 -9.45
N LEU A 334 12.38 11.74 -10.12
CA LEU A 334 13.42 11.43 -11.07
C LEU A 334 14.78 11.41 -10.35
N LEU A 335 15.33 10.22 -10.16
CA LEU A 335 16.61 9.98 -9.48
C LEU A 335 17.79 10.54 -10.27
N SER A 336 17.70 10.52 -11.60
CA SER A 336 18.72 11.03 -12.51
C SER A 336 18.16 11.34 -13.88
N GLY A 337 18.70 12.38 -14.51
CA GLY A 337 18.40 12.76 -15.88
C GLY A 337 17.34 13.86 -16.01
N SER A 338 16.62 13.86 -17.13
CA SER A 338 15.65 14.87 -17.54
C SER A 338 14.25 14.30 -17.75
N TRP A 339 13.22 15.09 -17.40
CA TRP A 339 11.82 14.77 -17.71
C TRP A 339 11.46 15.03 -19.17
N SER A 340 12.22 15.88 -19.87
CA SER A 340 11.84 16.43 -21.18
C SER A 340 11.55 15.34 -22.23
N LYS A 341 12.40 14.31 -22.35
CA LYS A 341 12.21 13.24 -23.33
C LYS A 341 11.00 12.37 -23.02
N ALA A 342 10.74 12.07 -21.75
CA ALA A 342 9.55 11.34 -21.36
C ALA A 342 8.27 12.10 -21.74
N LEU A 343 8.26 13.43 -21.57
CA LEU A 343 7.15 14.27 -22.01
C LEU A 343 6.98 14.27 -23.54
N ASP A 344 8.07 14.31 -24.31
CA ASP A 344 8.02 14.20 -25.77
C ASP A 344 7.41 12.86 -26.20
N ILE A 345 7.85 11.75 -25.61
CA ILE A 345 7.28 10.41 -25.86
C ILE A 345 5.79 10.40 -25.55
N LEU A 346 5.36 10.96 -24.41
CA LEU A 346 3.95 11.03 -24.04
C LEU A 346 3.14 11.86 -25.04
N ARG A 347 3.67 13.01 -25.49
CA ARG A 347 3.03 13.86 -26.49
C ARG A 347 2.82 13.11 -27.79
N ASP A 348 3.85 12.46 -28.32
CA ASP A 348 3.78 11.67 -29.56
C ASP A 348 2.78 10.50 -29.43
N LYS A 349 2.75 9.85 -28.27
CA LYS A 349 1.79 8.79 -27.95
C LYS A 349 0.36 9.28 -27.90
N ILE A 350 0.12 10.49 -27.43
CA ILE A 350 -1.23 11.07 -27.39
C ILE A 350 -1.64 11.55 -28.79
N ALA A 351 -0.74 12.20 -29.52
CA ALA A 351 -0.98 12.70 -30.86
C ALA A 351 -1.25 11.59 -31.89
N SER A 352 -0.62 10.42 -31.74
CA SER A 352 -0.79 9.26 -32.63
C SER A 352 -2.13 8.52 -32.46
N ARG A 353 -3.03 8.99 -31.60
CA ARG A 353 -4.29 8.31 -31.30
C ARG A 353 -5.41 8.73 -32.24
N SER A 354 -6.39 7.83 -32.36
CA SER A 354 -7.64 8.15 -33.04
C SER A 354 -8.40 9.25 -32.29
N LYS A 355 -8.79 10.31 -33.00
CA LYS A 355 -9.44 11.53 -32.47
C LYS A 355 -10.79 11.29 -31.77
N THR A 356 -11.30 10.06 -31.73
CA THR A 356 -12.65 9.73 -31.25
C THR A 356 -12.74 9.47 -29.75
N LYS A 357 -11.61 9.37 -29.02
CA LYS A 357 -11.60 9.09 -27.58
C LYS A 357 -10.84 10.16 -26.79
N TYR A 358 -11.53 10.78 -25.83
CA TYR A 358 -10.93 11.70 -24.87
C TYR A 358 -9.93 10.97 -23.96
N ILE A 359 -8.83 11.63 -23.62
CA ILE A 359 -7.85 11.15 -22.65
C ILE A 359 -7.78 12.09 -21.47
N ARG A 360 -7.72 11.51 -20.27
CA ARG A 360 -7.45 12.26 -19.05
C ARG A 360 -6.01 12.04 -18.61
N VAL A 361 -5.17 13.05 -18.80
CA VAL A 361 -3.81 13.10 -18.26
C VAL A 361 -3.81 13.89 -16.95
N ARG A 362 -3.24 13.31 -15.89
CA ARG A 362 -2.98 13.96 -14.61
C ARG A 362 -1.51 13.78 -14.28
N LEU A 363 -0.77 14.88 -14.25
CA LEU A 363 0.60 14.94 -13.76
C LEU A 363 0.59 15.84 -12.53
N SER A 364 1.12 15.39 -11.40
CA SER A 364 1.14 16.20 -10.17
C SER A 364 2.27 15.78 -9.25
N HIS A 365 2.83 16.73 -8.49
CA HIS A 365 3.92 16.47 -7.55
C HIS A 365 5.07 15.68 -8.21
N LEU A 366 5.61 16.18 -9.33
CA LEU A 366 6.79 15.60 -9.96
C LEU A 366 8.05 16.19 -9.31
N TYR A 367 9.10 15.40 -9.15
CA TYR A 367 10.34 15.82 -8.47
C TYR A 367 11.58 15.41 -9.27
N GLY A 368 12.70 16.07 -9.00
CA GLY A 368 13.97 15.82 -9.68
C GLY A 368 14.02 16.41 -11.10
N GLY A 369 15.23 16.51 -11.66
CA GLY A 369 15.46 17.14 -12.96
C GLY A 369 14.96 18.58 -13.00
N GLU A 370 14.13 18.91 -13.99
CA GLU A 370 13.58 20.25 -14.20
C GLU A 370 12.47 20.63 -13.22
N PHE A 371 11.90 19.65 -12.49
CA PHE A 371 10.95 19.93 -11.41
C PHE A 371 11.66 20.20 -10.07
N GLY A 372 12.97 20.46 -10.07
CA GLY A 372 13.66 20.92 -8.88
C GLY A 372 14.03 19.80 -7.90
N PRO A 373 14.14 20.09 -6.60
CA PRO A 373 14.78 19.19 -5.66
C PRO A 373 14.04 17.86 -5.51
N MET A 374 14.81 16.85 -5.10
CA MET A 374 14.30 15.57 -4.65
C MET A 374 13.25 15.74 -3.55
N TRP A 375 12.35 14.78 -3.47
CA TRP A 375 11.16 14.89 -2.63
C TRP A 375 11.53 14.99 -1.15
N ASN A 376 11.34 16.16 -0.52
CA ASN A 376 11.63 16.33 0.90
C ASN A 376 10.49 17.04 1.64
N PHE A 377 9.68 16.28 2.40
CA PHE A 377 8.62 16.84 3.26
C PHE A 377 9.14 17.64 4.46
N ALA A 378 10.39 17.43 4.90
CA ALA A 378 10.95 18.16 6.03
C ALA A 378 11.23 19.64 5.71
N ALA A 379 11.38 19.97 4.42
CA ALA A 379 11.53 21.35 3.95
C ALA A 379 10.19 22.11 3.85
N PHE A 380 9.05 21.43 3.98
CA PHE A 380 7.72 22.05 3.84
C PHE A 380 6.87 21.88 5.11
N PRO A 381 6.85 22.88 6.01
CA PRO A 381 5.94 22.90 7.14
C PRO A 381 4.51 23.17 6.63
N PHE A 382 3.60 22.21 6.79
CA PHE A 382 2.18 22.35 6.41
C PHE A 382 1.38 23.09 7.51
N PRO A 383 0.32 23.82 7.11
CA PRO A 383 -1.01 23.20 7.05
C PRO A 383 -1.75 23.47 5.74
N GLY A 384 -2.32 22.41 5.15
CA GLY A 384 -3.13 22.43 3.93
C GLY A 384 -2.41 21.78 2.75
N GLU A 385 -2.92 20.65 2.24
CA GLU A 385 -2.49 20.02 0.98
C GLU A 385 -2.75 20.91 -0.26
N GLU A 386 -2.85 22.23 -0.08
CA GLU A 386 -3.17 23.20 -1.12
C GLU A 386 -1.89 23.61 -1.85
N ASN A 387 -1.73 23.05 -3.05
CA ASN A 387 -1.19 23.74 -4.21
C ASN A 387 0.29 24.17 -4.17
N PHE A 388 1.21 23.30 -3.74
CA PHE A 388 2.52 23.26 -4.42
C PHE A 388 2.34 22.57 -5.78
N GLU A 389 1.54 23.17 -6.65
CA GLU A 389 1.60 22.91 -8.09
C GLU A 389 2.79 23.73 -8.61
N TYR A 390 3.72 23.09 -9.31
CA TYR A 390 4.74 23.85 -10.01
C TYR A 390 4.02 24.83 -10.94
N PRO A 391 4.43 26.11 -10.99
CA PRO A 391 3.73 27.12 -11.77
C PRO A 391 3.57 26.73 -13.25
N ASN A 392 4.46 25.87 -13.75
CA ASN A 392 4.44 25.38 -15.14
C ASN A 392 3.71 24.04 -15.32
N MET A 393 3.14 23.41 -14.29
CA MET A 393 2.40 22.14 -14.44
C MET A 393 1.24 22.23 -15.45
N PRO A 394 0.43 23.30 -15.46
CA PRO A 394 -0.62 23.46 -16.47
C PRO A 394 -0.07 23.42 -17.89
N ASP A 395 1.04 24.10 -18.15
CA ASP A 395 1.67 24.12 -19.48
C ASP A 395 2.34 22.79 -19.83
N VAL A 396 2.91 22.08 -18.86
CA VAL A 396 3.42 20.70 -19.05
C VAL A 396 2.29 19.76 -19.46
N VAL A 397 1.14 19.81 -18.78
CA VAL A 397 -0.03 18.99 -19.13
C VAL A 397 -0.55 19.38 -20.51
N ARG A 398 -0.70 20.68 -20.80
CA ARG A 398 -1.13 21.17 -22.12
C ARG A 398 -0.17 20.75 -23.22
N TYR A 399 1.14 20.80 -23.00
CA TYR A 399 2.16 20.33 -23.95
C TYR A 399 1.96 18.85 -24.28
N VAL A 400 1.85 18.00 -23.26
CA VAL A 400 1.61 16.55 -23.42
C VAL A 400 0.28 16.29 -24.15
N MET A 401 -0.75 17.08 -23.87
CA MET A 401 -2.05 16.99 -24.53
C MET A 401 -2.06 17.59 -25.96
N GLY A 402 -1.01 18.34 -26.35
CA GLY A 402 -0.96 19.05 -27.63
C GLY A 402 -1.86 20.29 -27.70
N GLU A 403 -2.18 20.90 -26.55
CA GLU A 403 -3.16 21.97 -26.41
C GLU A 403 -2.52 23.37 -26.35
N GLY A 404 -2.15 23.90 -27.52
CA GLY A 404 -1.68 25.29 -27.66
C GLY A 404 -0.32 25.58 -27.00
N VAL A 405 0.51 24.55 -26.82
CA VAL A 405 1.91 24.63 -26.39
C VAL A 405 2.71 23.72 -27.31
N ASP A 406 3.48 24.31 -28.22
CA ASP A 406 4.19 23.56 -29.26
C ASP A 406 5.62 23.16 -28.87
N GLU A 407 6.24 23.89 -27.96
CA GLU A 407 7.58 23.62 -27.46
C GLU A 407 7.52 22.99 -26.06
N ASN A 408 8.47 22.09 -25.77
CA ASN A 408 8.55 21.46 -24.46
C ASN A 408 8.88 22.52 -23.39
N PRO A 409 7.97 22.82 -22.45
CA PRO A 409 8.15 23.91 -21.49
C PRO A 409 9.36 23.70 -20.57
N LEU A 410 9.80 22.46 -20.38
CA LEU A 410 10.98 22.14 -19.57
C LEU A 410 12.29 22.51 -20.29
N ARG A 411 12.33 22.45 -21.62
CA ARG A 411 13.51 22.89 -22.40
C ARG A 411 13.64 24.40 -22.42
N VAL A 412 12.52 25.10 -22.58
CA VAL A 412 12.48 26.57 -22.57
C VAL A 412 12.93 27.10 -21.21
N ALA A 413 12.45 26.51 -20.12
CA ALA A 413 12.86 26.86 -18.76
C ALA A 413 14.35 26.60 -18.50
N ALA A 414 14.88 25.46 -18.98
CA ALA A 414 16.31 25.14 -18.85
C ALA A 414 17.20 26.13 -19.60
N VAL A 415 16.80 26.54 -20.82
CA VAL A 415 17.52 27.56 -21.60
C VAL A 415 17.46 28.92 -20.91
N ALA A 416 16.30 29.34 -20.42
CA ALA A 416 16.16 30.60 -19.68
C ALA A 416 17.00 30.65 -18.40
N ALA A 417 17.03 29.55 -17.64
CA ALA A 417 17.87 29.42 -16.44
C ALA A 417 19.37 29.46 -16.78
N ALA A 418 19.79 28.78 -17.85
CA ALA A 418 21.18 28.80 -18.31
C ALA A 418 21.60 30.20 -18.79
N MET A 419 20.74 30.90 -19.54
CA MET A 419 21.00 32.28 -19.99
C MET A 419 21.07 33.26 -18.81
N ALA A 420 20.20 33.10 -17.81
CA ALA A 420 20.24 33.91 -16.58
C ALA A 420 21.55 33.71 -15.80
N MET A 421 22.05 32.47 -15.70
CA MET A 421 23.34 32.20 -15.05
C MET A 421 24.53 32.79 -15.82
N LEU A 422 24.49 32.80 -17.16
CA LEU A 422 25.53 33.42 -17.98
C LEU A 422 25.53 34.95 -17.89
N SER A 423 24.38 35.57 -17.58
CA SER A 423 24.27 37.03 -17.38
C SER A 423 24.68 37.53 -15.99
N VAL A 424 25.05 36.63 -15.06
CA VAL A 424 25.44 36.95 -13.67
C VAL A 424 26.95 36.77 -13.40
N SER A 425 27.76 36.47 -14.42
CA SER A 425 29.23 36.50 -14.29
C SER A 425 29.79 37.83 -14.84
N PRO A 426 30.36 38.71 -13.99
CA PRO A 426 31.14 39.87 -14.43
C PRO A 426 32.51 39.47 -15.01
#